data_AF-A0A9E3X3Y5-F1
#
_entry.id   AF-A0A9E3X3Y5-F1
#
_cell.length_a   1.000
_cell.length_b   1.000
_cell.length_c   1.000
_cell.angle_alpha   90.00
_cell.angle_beta   90.00
_cell.angle_gamma   90.00
#
_symmetry.space_group_name_H-M   'P 1'
#
loop_
_entity.id
_entity.type
_entity.pdbx_description
1 polymer ?
#
loop_
_entity_poly.entity_id
_entity_poly.type
_entity_poly.pdbx_seq_one_letter_code
_entity_poly.pdbx_strand_id
1 'polypeptide(L)'
;MAVIGELSDKQSYVRFFQQRIVRMITHWRDHDAMQQLEVTVLDREREGILKAITLGLEFGPAWPLVRSLITSFTPYMERRGHWETWQRVLLSAIGVAQRLADPATETTLTGLLARLSQRMGHTEDVIYYYRQTIRLARQSGNR
;
A
#
# COMPACT_ATOMS: atom_id res chain seq x y z
N MET A 1 49.70 11.89 -5.19
CA MET A 1 48.93 11.16 -6.22
C MET A 1 47.64 10.69 -5.59
N ALA A 2 46.57 11.46 -5.76
CA ALA A 2 45.25 11.16 -5.21
C ALA A 2 44.57 10.08 -6.04
N VAL A 3 44.31 8.92 -5.44
CA VAL A 3 43.40 7.91 -6.00
C VAL A 3 41.98 8.39 -5.67
N ILE A 4 41.37 9.04 -6.65
CA ILE A 4 40.00 9.54 -6.58
C ILE A 4 39.05 8.36 -6.82
N GLY A 5 38.43 7.87 -5.76
CA GLY A 5 36.97 7.71 -5.70
C GLY A 5 36.25 6.70 -6.59
N GLU A 6 36.89 5.65 -7.11
CA GLU A 6 36.22 4.63 -7.94
C GLU A 6 35.61 3.47 -7.15
N LEU A 7 34.85 3.77 -6.09
CA LEU A 7 33.85 2.85 -5.53
C LEU A 7 32.71 3.70 -4.96
N SER A 8 31.94 4.35 -5.84
CA SER A 8 30.57 4.79 -5.52
C SER A 8 29.72 3.53 -5.32
N ASP A 9 29.88 2.97 -4.13
CA ASP A 9 29.49 1.63 -3.74
C ASP A 9 28.01 1.39 -4.03
N LYS A 10 27.69 0.28 -4.72
CA LYS A 10 26.32 -0.17 -4.99
C LYS A 10 25.48 -0.17 -3.70
N GLN A 11 26.11 -0.43 -2.55
CA GLN A 11 25.49 -0.34 -1.23
C GLN A 11 25.02 1.08 -0.87
N SER A 12 25.77 2.11 -1.28
CA SER A 12 25.41 3.52 -1.08
C SER A 12 24.22 3.93 -1.93
N TYR A 13 24.15 3.47 -3.18
CA TYR A 13 22.97 3.67 -4.04
C TYR A 13 21.73 2.99 -3.49
N VAL A 14 21.86 1.74 -3.03
CA VAL A 14 20.75 0.99 -2.43
C VAL A 14 20.24 1.71 -1.18
N ARG A 15 21.13 2.15 -0.26
CA ARG A 15 20.72 2.90 0.93
C ARG A 15 20.06 4.24 0.60
N PHE A 16 20.61 4.99 -0.36
CA PHE A 16 20.01 6.25 -0.81
C PHE A 16 18.60 6.04 -1.38
N PHE A 17 18.42 5.00 -2.20
CA PHE A 17 17.14 4.63 -2.78
C PHE A 17 16.12 4.24 -1.71
N GLN A 18 16.52 3.39 -0.75
CA GLN A 18 15.67 3.00 0.39
C GLN A 18 15.23 4.20 1.23
N GLN A 19 16.16 5.12 1.54
CA GLN A 19 15.84 6.35 2.27
C GLN A 19 14.86 7.23 1.49
N ARG A 20 15.02 7.29 0.16
CA ARG A 20 14.11 8.07 -0.70
C ARG A 20 12.70 7.47 -0.73
N ILE A 21 12.55 6.15 -0.77
CA ILE A 21 11.25 5.47 -0.66
C ILE A 21 10.59 5.81 0.67
N VAL A 22 11.32 5.65 1.78
CA VAL A 22 10.80 5.97 3.12
C VAL A 22 10.34 7.42 3.19
N ARG A 23 11.18 8.37 2.76
CA ARG A 23 10.85 9.81 2.76
C ARG A 23 9.61 10.13 1.93
N MET A 24 9.49 9.50 0.76
CA MET A 24 8.34 9.71 -0.12
C MET A 24 7.04 9.19 0.51
N ILE A 25 7.08 8.02 1.16
CA ILE A 25 5.91 7.47 1.84
C ILE A 25 5.54 8.31 3.08
N THR A 26 6.52 8.73 3.89
CA THR A 26 6.27 9.58 5.06
C THR A 26 5.72 10.94 4.65
N HIS A 27 6.23 11.54 3.57
CA HIS A 27 5.71 12.80 3.04
C HIS A 27 4.22 12.72 2.76
N TRP A 28 3.76 11.67 2.06
CA TRP A 28 2.33 11.50 1.74
C TRP A 28 1.46 11.12 2.93
N ARG A 29 2.01 10.36 3.87
CA ARG A 29 1.30 10.00 5.11
C ARG A 29 1.00 11.23 5.96
N ASP A 30 1.97 12.14 6.07
CA ASP A 30 1.89 13.31 6.93
C ASP A 30 1.31 14.53 6.19
N HIS A 31 0.92 14.37 4.92
CA HIS A 31 0.35 15.45 4.12
C HIS A 31 -1.10 15.72 4.51
N ASP A 32 -1.44 16.97 4.83
CA ASP A 32 -2.77 17.38 5.30
C ASP A 32 -3.90 17.00 4.33
N ALA A 33 -3.67 17.13 3.01
CA ALA A 33 -4.58 16.69 1.97
C ALA A 33 -5.04 15.21 2.12
N MET A 34 -4.20 14.33 2.65
CA MET A 34 -4.55 12.92 2.91
C MET A 34 -5.54 12.80 4.08
N GLN A 35 -5.39 13.63 5.11
CA GLN A 35 -6.28 13.64 6.28
C GLN A 35 -7.61 14.34 5.97
N GLN A 36 -7.56 15.43 5.21
CA GLN A 36 -8.72 16.24 4.85
C GLN A 36 -9.43 15.74 3.58
N LEU A 37 -8.85 14.74 2.90
CA LEU A 37 -9.32 14.21 1.62
C LEU A 37 -9.53 15.33 0.59
N GLU A 38 -8.56 16.25 0.49
CA GLU A 38 -8.58 17.34 -0.48
C GLU A 38 -8.45 16.80 -1.91
N VAL A 39 -9.60 16.62 -2.57
CA VAL A 39 -9.71 15.89 -3.83
C VAL A 39 -8.85 16.48 -4.94
N THR A 40 -8.74 17.81 -5.03
CA THR A 40 -7.97 18.48 -6.08
C THR A 40 -6.46 18.24 -5.95
N VAL A 41 -5.95 18.21 -4.73
CA VAL A 41 -4.55 17.89 -4.45
C VAL A 41 -4.32 16.40 -4.70
N LEU A 42 -5.20 15.54 -4.20
CA LEU A 42 -5.04 14.09 -4.38
C LEU A 42 -5.18 13.65 -5.85
N ASP A 43 -6.00 14.33 -6.66
CA ASP A 43 -6.08 14.09 -8.12
C ASP A 43 -4.75 14.43 -8.80
N ARG A 44 -4.06 15.49 -8.37
CA ARG A 44 -2.74 15.87 -8.91
C ARG A 44 -1.64 14.89 -8.48
N GLU A 45 -1.69 14.47 -7.22
CA GLU A 45 -0.61 13.70 -6.59
C GLU A 45 -0.79 12.18 -6.68
N ARG A 46 -1.93 11.71 -7.21
CA ARG A 46 -2.29 10.28 -7.31
C ARG A 46 -1.16 9.43 -7.87
N GLU A 47 -0.57 9.81 -8.99
CA GLU A 47 0.51 9.04 -9.63
C GLU A 47 1.76 8.96 -8.75
N GLY A 48 2.09 10.04 -8.04
CA GLY A 48 3.19 10.06 -7.08
C GLY A 48 2.94 9.13 -5.89
N ILE A 49 1.72 9.12 -5.37
CA ILE A 49 1.29 8.25 -4.26
C ILE A 49 1.29 6.78 -4.70
N LEU A 50 0.73 6.47 -5.87
CA LEU A 50 0.73 5.11 -6.42
C LEU A 50 2.15 4.59 -6.62
N LYS A 51 3.04 5.42 -7.19
CA LYS A 51 4.46 5.07 -7.34
C LYS A 51 5.14 4.83 -6.00
N ALA A 52 4.82 5.60 -4.97
CA ALA A 52 5.34 5.38 -3.63
C ALA A 52 4.89 4.06 -3.02
N ILE A 53 3.62 3.70 -3.20
CA ILE A 53 3.08 2.42 -2.77
C ILE A 53 3.77 1.28 -3.53
N THR A 54 3.82 1.31 -4.86
CA THR A 54 4.41 0.24 -5.68
C THR A 54 5.88 -0.01 -5.32
N LEU A 55 6.70 1.03 -5.26
CA LEU A 55 8.11 0.90 -4.86
C LEU A 55 8.27 0.43 -3.42
N GLY A 56 7.39 0.87 -2.53
CA GLY A 56 7.39 0.43 -1.13
C GLY A 56 7.01 -1.04 -0.96
N LEU A 57 6.10 -1.58 -1.78
CA LEU A 57 5.71 -3.00 -1.75
C LEU A 57 6.86 -3.93 -2.12
N GLU A 58 7.82 -3.47 -2.92
CA GLU A 58 9.06 -4.19 -3.25
C GLU A 58 10.10 -4.12 -2.13
N PHE A 59 9.93 -3.20 -1.16
CA PHE A 59 10.88 -2.94 -0.10
C PHE A 59 10.32 -3.32 1.28
N GLY A 60 10.56 -4.56 1.70
CA GLY A 60 10.04 -5.14 2.95
C GLY A 60 10.13 -4.25 4.20
N PRO A 61 11.27 -3.60 4.50
CA PRO A 61 11.38 -2.69 5.66
C PRO A 61 10.44 -1.47 5.62
N ALA A 62 9.97 -1.04 4.44
CA ALA A 62 8.97 0.03 4.34
C ALA A 62 7.54 -0.46 4.57
N TRP A 63 7.31 -1.77 4.76
CA TRP A 63 5.98 -2.35 4.88
C TRP A 63 5.05 -1.63 5.88
N PRO A 64 5.47 -1.28 7.11
CA PRO A 64 4.61 -0.55 8.05
C PRO A 64 4.12 0.81 7.51
N LEU A 65 4.98 1.50 6.75
CA LEU A 65 4.65 2.78 6.14
C LEU A 65 3.73 2.59 4.93
N VAL A 66 4.01 1.60 4.09
CA VAL A 66 3.23 1.29 2.90
C VAL A 66 1.81 0.88 3.26
N ARG A 67 1.62 -0.03 4.22
CA ARG A 67 0.28 -0.44 4.65
C ARG A 67 -0.53 0.73 5.19
N SER A 68 0.11 1.65 5.93
CA SER A 68 -0.52 2.86 6.46
C SER A 68 -0.92 3.82 5.35
N LEU A 69 -0.07 3.98 4.33
CA LEU A 69 -0.40 4.82 3.17
C LEU A 69 -1.56 4.22 2.37
N ILE A 70 -1.58 2.90 2.16
CA ILE A 70 -2.70 2.20 1.50
C ILE A 70 -4.01 2.43 2.24
N THR A 71 -4.05 2.20 3.57
CA THR A 71 -5.29 2.39 4.34
C THR A 71 -5.78 3.83 4.31
N SER A 72 -4.87 4.81 4.36
CA SER A 72 -5.19 6.24 4.35
C SER A 72 -5.68 6.73 2.98
N PHE A 73 -5.12 6.20 1.89
CA PHE A 73 -5.48 6.61 0.52
C PHE A 73 -6.72 5.91 -0.03
N THR A 74 -7.17 4.82 0.62
CA THR A 74 -8.33 4.03 0.21
C THR A 74 -9.61 4.86 0.02
N PRO A 75 -10.01 5.77 0.94
CA PRO A 75 -11.25 6.53 0.79
C PRO A 75 -11.26 7.40 -0.47
N TYR A 76 -10.11 7.98 -0.85
CA TYR A 76 -9.97 8.75 -2.08
C TYR A 76 -10.14 7.85 -3.32
N MET A 77 -9.43 6.73 -3.37
CA MET A 77 -9.47 5.81 -4.52
C MET A 77 -10.87 5.24 -4.77
N GLU A 78 -11.59 4.91 -3.69
CA GLU A 78 -12.98 4.46 -3.78
C GLU A 78 -13.92 5.56 -4.29
N ARG A 79 -13.82 6.78 -3.74
CA ARG A 79 -14.69 7.91 -4.11
C ARG A 79 -14.49 8.37 -5.55
N ARG A 80 -13.26 8.30 -6.08
CA ARG A 80 -12.92 8.72 -7.44
C ARG A 80 -13.11 7.64 -8.50
N GLY A 81 -13.53 6.44 -8.11
CA GLY A 81 -13.81 5.38 -9.08
C GLY A 81 -12.57 4.67 -9.62
N HIS A 82 -11.41 4.78 -8.96
CA HIS A 82 -10.16 4.19 -9.44
C HIS A 82 -10.04 2.70 -9.09
N TRP A 83 -11.12 1.94 -9.33
CA TRP A 83 -11.33 0.63 -8.74
C TRP A 83 -10.35 -0.42 -9.26
N GLU A 84 -10.16 -0.56 -10.56
CA GLU A 84 -9.26 -1.58 -11.13
C GLU A 84 -7.80 -1.37 -10.72
N THR A 85 -7.34 -0.12 -10.71
CA THR A 85 -6.00 0.23 -10.23
C THR A 85 -5.87 -0.08 -8.75
N TRP A 86 -6.88 0.27 -7.95
CA TRP A 86 -6.85 0.01 -6.52
C TRP A 86 -6.91 -1.48 -6.17
N GLN A 87 -7.69 -2.25 -6.91
CA GLN A 87 -7.78 -3.70 -6.78
C GLN A 87 -6.41 -4.36 -6.95
N ARG A 88 -5.66 -3.96 -7.99
CA ARG A 88 -4.29 -4.46 -8.22
C ARG A 88 -3.36 -4.12 -7.06
N VAL A 89 -3.41 -2.89 -6.54
CA VAL A 89 -2.61 -2.49 -5.37
C VAL A 89 -2.95 -3.36 -4.16
N LEU A 90 -4.23 -3.55 -3.86
CA LEU A 90 -4.68 -4.37 -2.72
C LEU A 90 -4.24 -5.83 -2.85
N LEU A 91 -4.37 -6.43 -4.03
CA LEU A 91 -3.92 -7.80 -4.28
C LEU A 91 -2.40 -7.95 -4.08
N SER A 92 -1.60 -7.03 -4.59
CA SER A 92 -0.15 -7.03 -4.37
C SER A 92 0.21 -6.88 -2.89
N ALA A 93 -0.47 -5.98 -2.17
CA ALA A 93 -0.25 -5.76 -0.75
C ALA A 93 -0.67 -6.95 0.14
N ILE A 94 -1.75 -7.65 -0.20
CA ILE A 94 -2.15 -8.91 0.44
C ILE A 94 -1.04 -9.95 0.29
N GLY A 95 -0.47 -10.08 -0.92
CA GLY A 95 0.66 -10.99 -1.15
C GLY A 95 1.90 -10.65 -0.33
N VAL A 96 2.18 -9.36 -0.10
CA VAL A 96 3.25 -8.92 0.82
C VAL A 96 2.91 -9.29 2.27
N ALA A 97 1.70 -9.01 2.73
CA ALA A 97 1.25 -9.33 4.09
C ALA A 97 1.41 -10.82 4.41
N GLN A 98 1.03 -11.70 3.46
CA GLN A 98 1.20 -13.14 3.56
C GLN A 98 2.67 -13.55 3.67
N ARG A 99 3.54 -13.01 2.79
CA ARG A 99 4.99 -13.30 2.82
C ARG A 99 5.66 -12.85 4.11
N LEU A 100 5.19 -11.74 4.70
CA LEU A 100 5.71 -11.20 5.95
C LEU A 100 5.03 -11.79 7.20
N ALA A 101 4.10 -12.74 7.03
CA ALA A 101 3.30 -13.32 8.11
C ALA A 101 2.59 -12.25 8.97
N ASP A 102 1.98 -11.27 8.32
CA ASP A 102 1.19 -10.18 8.92
C ASP A 102 -0.32 -10.40 8.72
N PRO A 103 -0.95 -11.28 9.51
CA PRO A 103 -2.37 -11.65 9.34
C PRO A 103 -3.33 -10.51 9.66
N ALA A 104 -2.92 -9.56 10.52
CA ALA A 104 -3.74 -8.40 10.85
C ALA A 104 -3.91 -7.48 9.64
N THR A 105 -2.81 -7.20 8.94
CA THR A 105 -2.87 -6.42 7.70
C THR A 105 -3.52 -7.20 6.57
N GLU A 106 -3.26 -8.52 6.44
CA GLU A 106 -3.93 -9.37 5.45
C GLU A 106 -5.46 -9.32 5.60
N THR A 107 -5.96 -9.45 6.83
CA THR A 107 -7.40 -9.35 7.14
C THR A 107 -7.96 -7.98 6.74
N THR A 108 -7.25 -6.91 7.11
CA THR A 108 -7.67 -5.54 6.80
C THR A 108 -7.77 -5.31 5.30
N LEU A 109 -6.73 -5.66 4.54
CA LEU A 109 -6.67 -5.44 3.09
C LEU A 109 -7.67 -6.33 2.34
N THR A 110 -7.91 -7.56 2.80
CA THR A 110 -8.94 -8.44 2.23
C THR A 110 -10.34 -7.85 2.44
N GLY A 111 -10.60 -7.23 3.61
CA GLY A 111 -11.84 -6.51 3.86
C GLY A 111 -12.03 -5.29 2.94
N LEU A 112 -10.96 -4.55 2.67
CA LEU A 112 -10.99 -3.45 1.69
C LEU A 112 -11.29 -3.96 0.27
N LEU A 113 -10.70 -5.09 -0.12
CA LEU A 113 -10.93 -5.71 -1.42
C LEU A 113 -12.38 -6.20 -1.59
N ALA A 114 -12.97 -6.76 -0.54
CA ALA A 114 -14.39 -7.14 -0.51
C ALA A 114 -15.30 -5.91 -0.70
N ARG A 115 -15.01 -4.82 0.02
CA ARG A 115 -15.74 -3.56 -0.10
C ARG A 115 -15.61 -2.95 -1.50
N LEU A 116 -14.42 -3.01 -2.09
CA LEU A 116 -14.18 -2.53 -3.46
C LEU A 116 -14.97 -3.35 -4.49
N SER A 117 -14.98 -4.68 -4.35
CA SER A 117 -15.75 -5.58 -5.22
C SER A 117 -17.25 -5.29 -5.15
N GLN A 118 -17.75 -4.90 -3.97
CA GLN A 118 -19.14 -4.49 -3.78
C GLN A 118 -19.44 -3.19 -4.55
N ARG A 119 -18.52 -2.23 -4.54
CA ARG A 119 -18.64 -0.98 -5.32
C ARG A 119 -18.64 -1.22 -6.82
N MET A 120 -17.91 -2.23 -7.29
CA MET A 120 -17.83 -2.61 -8.70
C MET A 120 -19.04 -3.46 -9.16
N GLY A 121 -19.89 -3.94 -8.25
CA GLY A 121 -21.02 -4.82 -8.59
C GLY A 121 -20.62 -6.28 -8.85
N HIS A 122 -19.38 -6.67 -8.55
CA HIS A 122 -18.86 -8.03 -8.76
C HIS A 122 -19.33 -8.98 -7.64
N THR A 123 -20.59 -9.40 -7.71
CA THR A 123 -21.28 -10.09 -6.62
C THR A 123 -20.61 -11.41 -6.21
N GLU A 124 -20.01 -12.15 -7.15
CA GLU A 124 -19.29 -13.40 -6.85
C GLU A 124 -17.99 -13.15 -6.06
N ASP A 125 -17.21 -12.15 -6.49
CA ASP A 125 -15.96 -11.73 -5.82
C ASP A 125 -16.21 -11.25 -4.39
N VAL A 126 -17.32 -10.53 -4.18
CA VAL A 126 -17.74 -10.04 -2.85
C VAL A 126 -17.89 -11.19 -1.86
N ILE A 127 -18.63 -12.23 -2.22
CA ILE A 127 -18.87 -13.39 -1.33
C ILE A 127 -17.54 -14.09 -1.02
N TYR A 128 -16.68 -14.24 -2.03
CA TYR A 128 -15.37 -14.86 -1.86
C TYR A 128 -14.50 -14.08 -0.86
N TYR A 129 -14.31 -12.77 -1.06
CA TYR A 129 -13.42 -11.96 -0.22
C TYR A 129 -13.97 -11.74 1.20
N TYR A 130 -15.30 -11.62 1.38
CA TYR A 130 -15.88 -11.55 2.72
C TYR A 130 -15.70 -12.86 3.50
N ARG A 131 -15.91 -14.02 2.86
CA ARG A 131 -15.64 -15.32 3.51
C ARG A 131 -14.17 -15.45 3.91
N GLN A 132 -13.26 -14.98 3.05
CA GLN A 132 -11.83 -14.98 3.35
C GLN A 132 -11.51 -14.09 4.56
N THR A 133 -12.03 -12.86 4.58
CA THR A 133 -11.85 -11.91 5.70
C THR A 133 -12.34 -12.51 7.02
N ILE A 134 -13.53 -13.14 7.04
CA ILE A 134 -14.09 -13.77 8.24
C ILE A 134 -13.22 -14.95 8.71
N ARG A 135 -12.72 -15.78 7.79
CA ARG A 135 -11.80 -16.87 8.15
C ARG A 135 -10.53 -16.35 8.80
N LEU A 136 -9.89 -15.33 8.21
CA LEU A 136 -8.65 -14.74 8.72
C LEU A 136 -8.86 -14.08 10.09
N ALA A 137 -9.98 -13.37 10.27
CA ALA A 137 -10.34 -12.76 11.55
C ALA A 137 -10.53 -13.82 12.65
N ARG A 138 -11.21 -14.93 12.35
CA ARG A 138 -11.39 -16.04 13.29
C ARG A 138 -10.07 -16.72 13.66
N GLN A 139 -9.18 -16.93 12.69
CA GLN A 139 -7.86 -17.52 12.95
C GLN A 139 -6.97 -16.61 13.83
N SER A 140 -7.15 -15.30 13.72
CA SER A 140 -6.40 -14.32 14.52
C SER A 140 -6.96 -14.13 15.93
N GLY A 141 -8.27 -14.34 16.14
CA GLY A 141 -8.92 -14.25 17.45
C GLY A 141 -8.93 -15.56 18.27
N ASN A 142 -8.66 -16.71 17.64
CA ASN A 142 -8.50 -18.01 18.30
C ASN A 142 -7.03 -18.34 18.65
N ARG A 143 -6.13 -17.36 18.60
CA ARG A 143 -4.72 -17.47 19.00
C ARG A 143 -4.48 -16.69 20.28
#